data_AF-A0A916T2S8-F1
#
_entry.id   AF-A0A916T2S8-F1
#
_cell.length_a   1.000
_cell.length_b   1.000
_cell.length_c   1.000
_cell.angle_alpha   90.00
_cell.angle_beta   90.00
_cell.angle_gamma   90.00
#
_symmetry.space_group_name_H-M   'P 1'
#
loop_
_entity.id
_entity.type
_entity.pdbx_description
1 polymer ?
#
loop_
_entity_poly.entity_id
_entity_poly.type
_entity_poly.pdbx_seq_one_letter_code
_entity_poly.pdbx_strand_id
1 'polypeptide(L)'
;MPATGFGVRPRIFLDPPAKTFSQDEKRTRRRRHLPVRYGRDLGLTDEIRGVIRPVADRLTAAGLIGDVDEIAEAVRELCVTCADLLNDAKISRIDYASRSRARAALKTLTKQPVPEISRAALADGSWPDMLADMSEPLSAPLANLLGRANPSVSDAVVEALRLLDRAVLDLDRRIDRTLLFRSQNPHAPSQSERDDPEAARATLADLGVQLEDNR
;
A
#
# COMPACT_ATOMS: atom_id res chain seq x y z
N MET A 1 -55.12 32.78 -32.70
CA MET A 1 -54.71 31.39 -32.91
C MET A 1 -53.27 31.21 -32.41
N PRO A 2 -53.01 30.85 -31.14
CA PRO A 2 -51.65 30.48 -30.73
C PRO A 2 -51.40 29.00 -31.05
N ALA A 3 -50.37 28.75 -31.85
CA ALA A 3 -49.92 27.42 -32.22
C ALA A 3 -49.37 26.68 -30.98
N THR A 4 -49.92 25.50 -30.75
CA THR A 4 -49.45 24.48 -29.79
C THR A 4 -48.03 24.05 -30.13
N GLY A 5 -47.04 24.66 -29.48
CA GLY A 5 -45.64 24.25 -29.53
C GLY A 5 -45.39 23.04 -28.64
N PHE A 6 -45.24 21.88 -29.28
CA PHE A 6 -44.69 20.60 -28.81
C PHE A 6 -44.22 20.52 -27.36
N GLY A 7 -45.03 19.90 -26.50
CA GLY A 7 -44.64 19.45 -25.18
C GLY A 7 -43.65 18.29 -25.27
N VAL A 8 -42.36 18.60 -25.42
CA VAL A 8 -41.28 17.63 -25.21
C VAL A 8 -41.25 17.34 -23.71
N ARG A 9 -41.84 16.21 -23.30
CA ARG A 9 -41.68 15.73 -21.93
C ARG A 9 -40.19 15.46 -21.69
N PRO A 10 -39.55 16.07 -20.69
CA PRO A 10 -38.17 15.77 -20.38
C PRO A 10 -38.06 14.27 -20.11
N ARG A 11 -37.20 13.58 -20.87
CA ARG A 11 -36.84 12.20 -20.55
C ARG A 11 -36.10 12.24 -19.23
N ILE A 12 -36.78 11.80 -18.17
CA ILE A 12 -36.15 11.55 -16.89
C ILE A 12 -35.31 10.29 -17.09
N PHE A 13 -34.02 10.48 -17.32
CA PHE A 13 -33.05 9.41 -17.19
C PHE A 13 -32.92 9.15 -15.68
N LEU A 14 -33.67 8.15 -15.20
CA LEU A 14 -33.40 7.57 -13.89
C LEU A 14 -32.07 6.84 -14.03
N ASP A 15 -30.99 7.47 -13.58
CA ASP A 15 -29.71 6.79 -13.50
C ASP A 15 -29.89 5.53 -12.64
N PRO A 16 -29.44 4.35 -13.13
CA PRO A 16 -29.52 3.14 -12.35
C PRO A 16 -28.77 3.33 -11.03
N PRO A 17 -29.25 2.72 -9.93
CA PRO A 17 -28.60 2.86 -8.63
C PRO A 17 -27.14 2.46 -8.73
N ALA A 18 -26.26 3.28 -8.17
CA ALA A 18 -24.83 3.03 -8.21
C ALA A 18 -24.51 1.66 -7.61
N LYS A 19 -23.78 0.82 -8.38
CA LYS A 19 -23.37 -0.51 -7.93
C LYS A 19 -22.47 -0.39 -6.69
N THR A 20 -22.85 -1.04 -5.61
CA THR A 20 -22.03 -1.20 -4.41
C THR A 20 -21.13 -2.43 -4.58
N PHE A 21 -19.83 -2.25 -4.34
CA PHE A 21 -18.83 -3.32 -4.42
C PHE A 21 -18.31 -3.65 -3.01
N SER A 22 -18.04 -4.93 -2.77
CA SER A 22 -17.28 -5.39 -1.60
C SER A 22 -15.84 -4.83 -1.63
N GLN A 23 -15.14 -4.87 -0.49
CA GLN A 23 -13.76 -4.36 -0.43
C GLN A 23 -12.80 -5.16 -1.34
N ASP A 24 -12.96 -6.48 -1.42
CA ASP A 24 -12.14 -7.32 -2.32
C ASP A 24 -12.39 -7.03 -3.80
N GLU A 25 -13.64 -6.76 -4.16
CA GLU A 25 -13.98 -6.29 -5.51
C GLU A 25 -13.37 -4.90 -5.78
N LYS A 26 -13.43 -3.98 -4.81
CA LYS A 26 -12.79 -2.66 -4.92
C LYS A 26 -11.27 -2.80 -5.14
N ARG A 27 -10.58 -3.67 -4.39
CA ARG A 27 -9.15 -3.97 -4.59
C ARG A 27 -8.88 -4.51 -6.00
N THR A 28 -9.65 -5.52 -6.42
CA THR A 28 -9.52 -6.12 -7.76
C THR A 28 -9.72 -5.08 -8.86
N ARG A 29 -10.74 -4.23 -8.72
CA ARG A 29 -11.02 -3.13 -9.66
C ARG A 29 -9.91 -2.09 -9.67
N ARG A 30 -9.40 -1.69 -8.49
CA ARG A 30 -8.30 -0.73 -8.34
C ARG A 30 -7.05 -1.19 -9.07
N ARG A 31 -6.67 -2.48 -8.91
CA ARG A 31 -5.54 -3.13 -9.61
C ARG A 31 -5.73 -3.20 -11.13
N ARG A 32 -6.98 -3.21 -11.61
CA ARG A 32 -7.34 -3.15 -13.03
C ARG A 32 -7.55 -1.72 -13.55
N HIS A 33 -7.20 -0.70 -12.77
CA HIS A 33 -7.45 0.71 -13.08
C HIS A 33 -8.93 1.04 -13.38
N LEU A 34 -9.86 0.21 -12.90
CA LEU A 34 -11.29 0.48 -13.02
C LEU A 34 -11.72 1.51 -11.98
N PRO A 35 -12.79 2.29 -12.24
CA PRO A 35 -13.30 3.26 -11.28
C PRO A 35 -13.70 2.60 -9.96
N VAL A 36 -13.19 3.16 -8.86
CA VAL A 36 -13.46 2.78 -7.47
C VAL A 36 -13.65 4.07 -6.68
N ARG A 37 -14.61 4.08 -5.76
CA ARG A 37 -14.83 5.20 -4.85
C ARG A 37 -14.85 4.69 -3.42
N TYR A 38 -14.11 5.37 -2.56
CA TYR A 38 -14.12 5.16 -1.12
C TYR A 38 -15.00 6.20 -0.45
N GLY A 39 -15.77 5.75 0.54
CA GLY A 39 -16.63 6.60 1.36
C GLY A 39 -16.29 6.45 2.84
N ARG A 40 -17.30 6.67 3.69
CA ARG A 40 -17.19 6.52 5.14
C ARG A 40 -16.91 5.08 5.59
N ASP A 41 -17.13 4.11 4.71
CA ASP A 41 -16.93 2.68 4.94
C ASP A 41 -15.45 2.24 4.81
N LEU A 42 -14.53 3.13 4.44
CA LEU A 42 -13.11 2.80 4.37
C LEU A 42 -12.50 2.68 5.77
N GLY A 43 -12.11 1.47 6.16
CA GLY A 43 -11.14 1.23 7.23
C GLY A 43 -9.74 1.14 6.63
N LEU A 44 -8.91 2.18 6.80
CA LEU A 44 -7.58 2.24 6.16
C LEU A 44 -6.66 1.12 6.66
N THR A 45 -6.67 0.85 7.97
CA THR A 45 -5.90 -0.22 8.61
C THR A 45 -6.26 -1.59 8.04
N ASP A 46 -7.56 -1.89 7.94
CA ASP A 46 -8.04 -3.15 7.37
C ASP A 46 -7.76 -3.26 5.88
N GLU A 47 -7.74 -2.13 5.17
CA GLU A 47 -7.41 -2.09 3.75
C GLU A 47 -5.93 -2.41 3.52
N ILE A 48 -5.02 -1.79 4.27
CA ILE A 48 -3.59 -2.10 4.21
C ILE A 48 -3.34 -3.56 4.55
N ARG A 49 -3.92 -4.06 5.65
CA ARG A 49 -3.81 -5.47 6.05
C ARG A 49 -4.32 -6.41 4.96
N GLY A 50 -5.51 -6.13 4.41
CA GLY A 50 -6.10 -6.96 3.35
C GLY A 50 -5.32 -6.98 2.05
N VAL A 51 -4.55 -5.92 1.76
CA VAL A 51 -3.67 -5.85 0.58
C VAL A 51 -2.36 -6.62 0.80
N ILE A 52 -1.73 -6.50 1.97
CA ILE A 52 -0.39 -7.03 2.25
C ILE A 52 -0.42 -8.51 2.67
N ARG A 53 -1.38 -8.91 3.51
CA ARG A 53 -1.42 -10.23 4.16
C ARG A 53 -1.32 -11.42 3.19
N PRO A 54 -2.00 -11.43 2.03
CA PRO A 54 -1.87 -12.52 1.07
C PRO A 54 -0.43 -12.75 0.58
N VAL A 55 0.38 -11.70 0.49
CA VAL A 55 1.80 -11.80 0.09
C VAL A 55 2.67 -12.23 1.27
N ALA A 56 2.37 -11.76 2.48
CA ALA A 56 3.10 -12.13 3.68
C ALA A 56 3.08 -13.64 3.93
N ASP A 57 1.90 -14.26 3.80
CA ASP A 57 1.74 -15.72 3.96
C ASP A 57 2.59 -16.52 2.96
N ARG A 58 2.77 -15.98 1.75
CA ARG A 58 3.58 -16.60 0.69
C ARG A 58 5.07 -16.33 0.82
N LEU A 59 5.45 -15.19 1.40
CA LEU A 59 6.83 -14.75 1.55
C LEU A 59 7.62 -15.74 2.43
N THR A 60 7.03 -16.18 3.54
CA THR A 60 7.64 -17.14 4.46
C THR A 60 7.94 -18.47 3.76
N ALA A 61 7.04 -18.95 2.91
CA ALA A 61 7.26 -20.17 2.11
C ALA A 61 8.39 -19.99 1.07
N ALA A 62 8.55 -18.78 0.52
CA ALA A 62 9.60 -18.46 -0.44
C ALA A 62 10.95 -18.15 0.22
N GLY A 63 11.03 -17.90 1.53
CA GLY A 63 12.28 -17.58 2.23
C GLY A 63 12.94 -16.26 1.79
N LEU A 64 12.17 -15.33 1.21
CA LEU A 64 12.63 -14.03 0.70
C LEU A 64 12.59 -12.95 1.81
N ILE A 65 13.37 -13.13 2.88
CA ILE A 65 13.33 -12.28 4.10
C ILE A 65 13.89 -10.85 3.85
N GLY A 66 14.32 -10.49 2.64
CA GLY A 66 14.90 -9.16 2.33
C GLY A 66 13.99 -8.16 1.61
N ASP A 67 12.86 -8.58 1.04
CA ASP A 67 12.17 -7.82 -0.02
C ASP A 67 10.92 -7.02 0.45
N VAL A 68 10.91 -6.50 1.69
CA VAL A 68 9.71 -5.83 2.26
C VAL A 68 9.82 -4.31 2.32
N ASP A 69 11.02 -3.75 2.12
CA ASP A 69 11.27 -2.30 2.23
C ASP A 69 10.42 -1.47 1.26
N GLU A 70 10.21 -1.96 0.04
CA GLU A 70 9.37 -1.27 -0.96
C GLU A 70 7.90 -1.18 -0.51
N ILE A 71 7.39 -2.19 0.18
CA ILE A 71 6.03 -2.19 0.74
C ILE A 71 5.97 -1.23 1.93
N ALA A 72 6.96 -1.29 2.82
CA ALA A 72 7.03 -0.39 3.98
C ALA A 72 7.06 1.09 3.55
N GLU A 73 7.85 1.39 2.52
CA GLU A 73 7.93 2.72 1.92
C GLU A 73 6.59 3.12 1.25
N ALA A 74 5.95 2.23 0.50
CA ALA A 74 4.64 2.50 -0.10
C ALA A 74 3.55 2.74 0.97
N VAL A 75 3.57 2.01 2.09
CA VAL A 75 2.66 2.25 3.23
C VAL A 75 2.93 3.61 3.87
N ARG A 76 4.20 4.00 4.04
CA ARG A 76 4.57 5.33 4.52
C ARG A 76 4.00 6.41 3.60
N GLU A 77 4.25 6.32 2.30
CA GLU A 77 3.78 7.30 1.31
C GLU A 77 2.25 7.43 1.31
N LEU A 78 1.55 6.30 1.46
CA LEU A 78 0.09 6.28 1.65
C LEU A 78 -0.33 7.03 2.92
N CYS A 79 0.31 6.76 4.05
CA CYS A 79 0.01 7.44 5.32
C CYS A 79 0.27 8.95 5.23
N VAL A 80 1.37 9.36 4.59
CA VAL A 80 1.69 10.78 4.34
C VAL A 80 0.61 11.42 3.49
N THR A 81 0.19 10.77 2.40
CA THR A 81 -0.87 11.28 1.52
C THR A 81 -2.18 11.45 2.28
N CYS A 82 -2.58 10.46 3.09
CA CYS A 82 -3.78 10.55 3.92
C CYS A 82 -3.69 11.66 4.97
N ALA A 83 -2.54 11.82 5.62
CA ALA A 83 -2.30 12.90 6.58
C ALA A 83 -2.37 14.28 5.91
N ASP A 84 -1.80 14.44 4.71
CA ASP A 84 -1.86 15.68 3.94
C ASP A 84 -3.30 16.05 3.55
N LEU A 85 -4.12 15.08 3.11
CA LEU A 85 -5.54 15.31 2.84
C LEU A 85 -6.31 15.78 4.09
N LEU A 86 -6.03 15.18 5.24
CA LEU A 86 -6.62 15.58 6.53
C LEU A 86 -6.16 16.97 6.96
N ASN A 87 -4.89 17.28 6.76
CA ASN A 87 -4.32 18.59 7.09
C ASN A 87 -4.87 19.68 6.18
N ASP A 88 -4.99 19.44 4.88
CA ASP A 88 -5.61 20.37 3.94
C ASP A 88 -7.08 20.64 4.30
N ALA A 89 -7.83 19.62 4.72
CA ALA A 89 -9.19 19.79 5.21
C ALA A 89 -9.26 20.69 6.46
N LYS A 90 -8.29 20.57 7.40
CA LYS A 90 -8.21 21.43 8.60
C LYS A 90 -7.84 22.87 8.25
N ILE A 91 -6.84 23.05 7.37
CA ILE A 91 -6.29 24.35 6.98
C ILE A 91 -7.27 25.12 6.08
N SER A 92 -8.17 24.44 5.38
CA SER A 92 -9.21 25.10 4.56
C SER A 92 -10.05 26.13 5.34
N ARG A 93 -10.11 26.00 6.67
CA ARG A 93 -10.88 26.85 7.58
C ARG A 93 -10.13 28.06 8.12
N ILE A 94 -8.82 28.16 7.90
CA ILE A 94 -8.01 29.31 8.37
C ILE A 94 -7.75 30.30 7.25
N ASP A 95 -7.34 31.51 7.64
CA ASP A 95 -6.97 32.60 6.74
C ASP A 95 -5.87 32.19 5.76
N TYR A 96 -5.99 32.67 4.51
CA TYR A 96 -5.13 32.29 3.39
C TYR A 96 -3.66 32.60 3.66
N ALA A 97 -3.35 33.76 4.28
CA ALA A 97 -1.97 34.17 4.54
C ALA A 97 -1.25 33.24 5.53
N SER A 98 -2.00 32.51 6.36
CA SER A 98 -1.45 31.58 7.36
C SER A 98 -1.36 30.13 6.89
N ARG A 99 -1.97 29.77 5.74
CA ARG A 99 -2.09 28.38 5.28
C ARG A 99 -0.75 27.70 5.01
N SER A 100 0.17 28.40 4.34
CA SER A 100 1.49 27.84 4.03
C SER A 100 2.27 27.47 5.30
N ARG A 101 2.29 28.39 6.28
CA ARG A 101 2.94 28.17 7.58
C ARG A 101 2.28 27.04 8.36
N ALA A 102 0.94 26.98 8.39
CA ALA A 102 0.20 25.92 9.05
C ALA A 102 0.46 24.54 8.42
N ARG A 103 0.53 24.47 7.07
CA ARG A 103 0.85 23.24 6.35
C ARG A 103 2.25 22.74 6.70
N ALA A 104 3.24 23.62 6.70
CA ALA A 104 4.61 23.26 7.07
C ALA A 104 4.69 22.73 8.52
N ALA A 105 4.04 23.41 9.47
CA ALA A 105 4.03 22.98 10.86
C ALA A 105 3.34 21.61 11.05
N LEU A 106 2.19 21.39 10.40
CA LEU A 106 1.48 20.11 10.45
C LEU A 106 2.29 18.97 9.81
N LYS A 107 2.99 19.23 8.70
CA LYS A 107 3.88 18.25 8.07
C LYS A 107 5.03 17.85 9.00
N THR A 108 5.61 18.79 9.73
CA THR A 108 6.64 18.49 10.74
C THR A 108 6.09 17.61 11.87
N LEU A 109 4.87 17.87 12.35
CA LEU A 109 4.25 17.11 13.43
C LEU A 109 3.75 15.72 13.01
N THR A 110 3.48 15.50 11.73
CA THR A 110 2.94 14.24 11.20
C THR A 110 4.01 13.31 10.61
N LYS A 111 5.29 13.69 10.73
CA LYS A 111 6.41 12.86 10.28
C LYS A 111 6.53 11.62 11.19
N GLN A 112 5.99 10.51 10.73
CA GLN A 112 6.10 9.21 11.40
C GLN A 112 7.29 8.42 10.84
N PRO A 113 8.17 7.86 11.70
CA PRO A 113 9.21 6.95 11.24
C PRO A 113 8.59 5.66 10.71
N VAL A 114 9.21 5.07 9.69
CA VAL A 114 8.87 3.71 9.25
C VAL A 114 9.33 2.75 10.35
N PRO A 115 8.49 1.81 10.80
CA PRO A 115 8.94 0.79 11.74
C PRO A 115 10.03 -0.06 11.10
N GLU A 116 11.08 -0.34 11.85
CA GLU A 116 12.13 -1.26 11.40
C GLU A 116 11.56 -2.69 11.38
N ILE A 117 11.53 -3.29 10.19
CA ILE A 117 11.02 -4.65 10.00
C ILE A 117 12.15 -5.63 10.27
N SER A 118 12.14 -6.23 11.46
CA SER A 118 13.14 -7.22 11.85
C SER A 118 12.96 -8.55 11.11
N ARG A 119 14.05 -9.35 11.00
CA ARG A 119 13.97 -10.73 10.50
C ARG A 119 13.00 -11.60 11.30
N ALA A 120 12.86 -11.34 12.60
CA ALA A 120 11.91 -12.05 13.46
C ALA A 120 10.46 -11.73 13.04
N ALA A 121 10.15 -10.45 12.81
CA ALA A 121 8.84 -10.00 12.35
C ALA A 121 8.46 -10.56 10.96
N LEU A 122 9.47 -10.81 10.12
CA LEU A 122 9.29 -11.47 8.82
C LEU A 122 9.05 -12.98 8.97
N ALA A 123 9.76 -13.63 9.89
CA ALA A 123 9.63 -15.06 10.13
C ALA A 123 8.29 -15.42 10.79
N ASP A 124 7.83 -14.62 11.75
CA ASP A 124 6.55 -14.85 12.46
C ASP A 124 5.33 -14.26 11.72
N GLY A 125 5.55 -13.49 10.66
CA GLY A 125 4.50 -12.89 9.84
C GLY A 125 3.77 -11.71 10.49
N SER A 126 4.33 -11.10 11.54
CA SER A 126 3.73 -9.95 12.25
C SER A 126 3.94 -8.60 11.54
N TRP A 127 4.89 -8.51 10.62
CA TRP A 127 5.21 -7.27 9.91
C TRP A 127 4.04 -6.58 9.16
N PRO A 128 3.02 -7.28 8.60
CA PRO A 128 1.89 -6.60 7.96
C PRO A 128 1.05 -5.81 8.97
N ASP A 129 0.93 -6.32 10.20
CA ASP A 129 0.21 -5.64 11.27
C ASP A 129 1.00 -4.41 11.74
N MET A 130 2.33 -4.52 11.90
CA MET A 130 3.19 -3.37 12.21
C MET A 130 3.03 -2.22 11.21
N LEU A 131 2.91 -2.54 9.91
CA LEU A 131 2.68 -1.56 8.86
C LEU A 131 1.24 -1.01 8.87
N ALA A 132 0.24 -1.87 9.09
CA ALA A 132 -1.15 -1.45 9.17
C ALA A 132 -1.38 -0.50 10.36
N ASP A 133 -0.73 -0.74 11.49
CA ASP A 133 -0.84 0.06 12.72
C ASP A 133 -0.37 1.50 12.52
N MET A 134 0.56 1.76 11.58
CA MET A 134 0.95 3.12 11.20
C MET A 134 -0.25 3.98 10.76
N SER A 135 -1.25 3.34 10.16
CA SER A 135 -2.43 4.02 9.61
C SER A 135 -3.58 4.17 10.59
N GLU A 136 -3.51 3.52 11.76
CA GLU A 136 -4.59 3.51 12.76
C GLU A 136 -5.05 4.93 13.14
N PRO A 137 -4.16 5.90 13.45
CA PRO A 137 -4.58 7.25 13.83
C PRO A 137 -5.27 8.01 12.68
N LEU A 138 -5.08 7.58 11.44
CA LEU A 138 -5.59 8.23 10.24
C LEU A 138 -6.94 7.63 9.79
N SER A 139 -7.20 6.37 10.13
CA SER A 139 -8.32 5.57 9.62
C SER A 139 -9.68 6.25 9.85
N ALA A 140 -10.04 6.52 11.11
CA ALA A 140 -11.34 7.14 11.43
C ALA A 140 -11.48 8.60 10.94
N PRO A 141 -10.47 9.48 11.08
CA PRO A 141 -10.52 10.82 10.48
C PRO A 141 -10.68 10.79 8.96
N LEU A 142 -9.97 9.89 8.26
CA LEU A 142 -10.04 9.76 6.81
C LEU A 142 -11.41 9.26 6.35
N ALA A 143 -11.97 8.25 7.01
CA ALA A 143 -13.33 7.78 6.74
C ALA A 143 -14.37 8.90 6.90
N ASN A 144 -14.24 9.70 7.95
CA ASN A 144 -15.09 10.87 8.17
C ASN A 144 -14.93 11.94 7.08
N LEU A 145 -13.70 12.19 6.63
CA LEU A 145 -13.42 13.11 5.52
C LEU A 145 -14.06 12.58 4.23
N LEU A 146 -13.81 11.33 3.86
CA LEU A 146 -14.36 10.70 2.64
C LEU A 146 -15.89 10.67 2.64
N GLY A 147 -16.53 10.52 3.80
CA GLY A 147 -17.98 10.60 3.95
C GLY A 147 -18.57 11.99 3.72
N ARG A 148 -17.75 13.05 3.62
CA ARG A 148 -18.20 14.45 3.43
C ARG A 148 -17.54 15.12 2.21
N ALA A 149 -16.45 14.57 1.70
CA ALA A 149 -15.62 15.18 0.69
C ALA A 149 -16.14 14.99 -0.73
N ASN A 150 -15.58 15.78 -1.64
CA ASN A 150 -15.77 15.64 -3.07
C ASN A 150 -15.02 14.39 -3.62
N PRO A 151 -15.32 13.96 -4.86
CA PRO A 151 -14.67 12.79 -5.47
C PRO A 151 -13.14 12.84 -5.48
N SER A 152 -12.52 14.02 -5.60
CA SER A 152 -11.06 14.15 -5.71
C SER A 152 -10.28 13.64 -4.49
N VAL A 153 -10.86 13.69 -3.27
CA VAL A 153 -10.20 13.09 -2.08
C VAL A 153 -10.17 11.57 -2.19
N SER A 154 -11.27 10.96 -2.67
CA SER A 154 -11.29 9.52 -2.93
C SER A 154 -10.30 9.15 -4.02
N ASP A 155 -10.21 9.94 -5.09
CA ASP A 155 -9.27 9.68 -6.20
C ASP A 155 -7.82 9.71 -5.72
N ALA A 156 -7.45 10.69 -4.88
CA ALA A 156 -6.11 10.76 -4.29
C ALA A 156 -5.77 9.53 -3.43
N VAL A 157 -6.73 9.05 -2.61
CA VAL A 157 -6.55 7.81 -1.83
C VAL A 157 -6.43 6.59 -2.74
N VAL A 158 -7.21 6.52 -3.83
CA VAL A 158 -7.12 5.43 -4.82
C VAL A 158 -5.75 5.38 -5.48
N GLU A 159 -5.19 6.52 -5.89
CA GLU A 159 -3.85 6.55 -6.50
C GLU A 159 -2.76 6.13 -5.51
N ALA A 160 -2.84 6.59 -4.25
CA ALA A 160 -1.90 6.17 -3.22
C ALA A 160 -1.98 4.65 -2.94
N LEU A 161 -3.21 4.09 -2.87
CA LEU A 161 -3.41 2.64 -2.72
C LEU A 161 -2.92 1.84 -3.94
N ARG A 162 -2.90 2.42 -5.15
CA ARG A 162 -2.33 1.75 -6.33
C ARG A 162 -0.81 1.63 -6.25
N LEU A 163 -0.12 2.59 -5.63
CA LEU A 163 1.32 2.48 -5.39
C LEU A 163 1.62 1.31 -4.45
N LEU A 164 0.82 1.15 -3.39
CA LEU A 164 0.89 -0.01 -2.50
C LEU A 164 0.58 -1.33 -3.25
N ASP A 165 -0.50 -1.37 -4.04
CA ASP A 165 -0.83 -2.55 -4.85
C ASP A 165 0.33 -2.93 -5.80
N ARG A 166 1.00 -1.94 -6.39
CA ARG A 166 2.13 -2.18 -7.29
C ARG A 166 3.30 -2.82 -6.55
N ALA A 167 3.71 -2.26 -5.42
CA ALA A 167 4.79 -2.82 -4.60
C ALA A 167 4.48 -4.26 -4.18
N VAL A 168 3.24 -4.53 -3.75
CA VAL A 168 2.78 -5.87 -3.38
C VAL A 168 2.79 -6.83 -4.57
N LEU A 169 2.28 -6.42 -5.75
CA LEU A 169 2.31 -7.25 -6.95
C LEU A 169 3.74 -7.54 -7.44
N ASP A 170 4.66 -6.59 -7.29
CA ASP A 170 6.05 -6.77 -7.67
C ASP A 170 6.77 -7.76 -6.72
N LEU A 171 6.46 -7.74 -5.43
CA LEU A 171 6.89 -8.79 -4.48
C LEU A 171 6.26 -10.15 -4.80
N ASP A 172 4.96 -10.20 -5.08
CA ASP A 172 4.25 -11.43 -5.41
C ASP A 172 4.85 -12.12 -6.66
N ARG A 173 5.19 -11.34 -7.69
CA ARG A 173 5.89 -11.84 -8.89
C ARG A 173 7.31 -12.32 -8.60
N ARG A 174 8.01 -11.75 -7.61
CA ARG A 174 9.32 -12.26 -7.16
C ARG A 174 9.18 -13.60 -6.46
N ILE A 175 8.20 -13.71 -5.56
CA ILE A 175 7.83 -14.96 -4.89
C ILE A 175 7.55 -16.06 -5.92
N ASP A 176 6.71 -15.78 -6.93
CA ASP A 176 6.39 -16.73 -8.00
C ASP A 176 7.64 -17.22 -8.74
N ARG A 177 8.54 -16.29 -9.12
CA ARG A 177 9.78 -16.62 -9.81
C ARG A 177 10.69 -17.51 -8.94
N THR A 178 10.81 -17.20 -7.65
CA THR A 178 11.64 -17.98 -6.71
C THR A 178 11.08 -19.38 -6.51
N LEU A 179 9.77 -19.52 -6.31
CA LEU A 179 9.11 -20.81 -6.13
C LEU A 179 9.21 -21.66 -7.40
N LEU A 180 8.98 -21.05 -8.58
CA LEU A 180 9.15 -21.72 -9.86
C LEU A 180 10.59 -22.20 -10.06
N PHE A 181 11.58 -21.34 -9.82
CA PHE A 181 12.99 -21.71 -9.93
C PHE A 181 13.36 -22.90 -9.03
N ARG A 182 12.90 -22.91 -7.76
CA ARG A 182 13.11 -24.04 -6.84
C ARG A 182 12.46 -25.33 -7.33
N SER A 183 11.23 -25.24 -7.86
CA SER A 183 10.53 -26.42 -8.40
C SER A 183 11.26 -27.03 -9.60
N GLN A 184 11.91 -26.20 -10.44
CA GLN A 184 12.70 -26.63 -11.59
C GLN A 184 14.12 -27.08 -11.21
N ASN A 185 14.65 -26.62 -10.07
CA ASN A 185 16.01 -26.87 -9.61
C ASN A 185 16.02 -27.34 -8.15
N PRO A 186 15.55 -28.57 -7.86
CA PRO A 186 15.43 -29.07 -6.49
C PRO A 186 16.76 -29.23 -5.74
N HIS A 187 17.89 -29.25 -6.46
CA HIS A 187 19.24 -29.30 -5.88
C HIS A 187 19.93 -27.94 -5.82
N ALA A 188 19.27 -26.86 -6.24
CA ALA A 188 19.85 -25.53 -6.09
C ALA A 188 19.90 -25.15 -4.61
N PRO A 189 21.04 -24.63 -4.11
CA PRO A 189 21.14 -24.19 -2.72
C PRO A 189 20.11 -23.09 -2.45
N SER A 190 19.46 -23.21 -1.30
CA SER A 190 18.52 -22.24 -0.75
C SER A 190 19.21 -20.89 -0.50
N GLN A 191 18.44 -19.81 -0.42
CA GLN A 191 19.00 -18.48 -0.15
C GLN A 191 19.69 -18.43 1.21
N SER A 192 19.12 -19.11 2.22
CA SER A 192 19.73 -19.27 3.54
C SER A 192 21.08 -20.00 3.50
N GLU A 193 21.27 -20.97 2.60
CA GLU A 193 22.56 -21.64 2.41
C GLU A 193 23.57 -20.78 1.64
N ARG A 194 23.10 -19.85 0.79
CA ARG A 194 23.99 -18.91 0.09
C ARG A 194 24.45 -17.76 0.98
N ASP A 195 23.58 -17.31 1.88
CA ASP A 195 23.86 -16.22 2.82
C ASP A 195 24.58 -16.71 4.09
N ASP A 196 24.86 -18.02 4.20
CA ASP A 196 25.68 -18.58 5.27
C ASP A 196 27.15 -18.16 5.07
N PRO A 197 27.73 -17.33 5.96
CA PRO A 197 29.10 -16.87 5.84
C PRO A 197 30.11 -18.02 5.92
N GLU A 198 29.77 -19.15 6.53
CA GLU A 198 30.62 -20.33 6.60
C GLU A 198 30.62 -21.10 5.27
N ALA A 199 29.45 -21.27 4.65
CA ALA A 199 29.33 -21.83 3.30
C ALA A 199 29.98 -20.94 2.23
N ALA A 200 29.86 -19.61 2.37
CA ALA A 200 30.53 -18.65 1.51
C ALA A 200 32.07 -18.73 1.64
N ARG A 201 32.59 -18.84 2.87
CA ARG A 201 34.03 -19.05 3.12
C ARG A 201 34.52 -20.38 2.55
N ALA A 202 33.76 -21.46 2.71
CA ALA A 202 34.09 -22.77 2.15
C ALA A 202 34.14 -22.73 0.62
N THR A 203 33.17 -22.07 -0.02
CA THR A 203 33.15 -21.90 -1.47
C THR A 203 34.33 -21.05 -1.96
N LEU A 204 34.69 -19.97 -1.24
CA LEU A 204 35.86 -19.15 -1.57
C LEU A 204 37.17 -19.94 -1.41
N ALA A 205 37.27 -20.79 -0.39
CA ALA A 205 38.42 -21.68 -0.20
C ALA A 205 38.54 -22.71 -1.34
N ASP A 206 37.42 -23.33 -1.77
CA ASP A 206 37.38 -24.23 -2.92
C ASP A 206 37.78 -23.54 -4.24
N LEU A 207 37.48 -22.25 -4.37
CA LEU A 207 37.87 -21.42 -5.51
C LEU A 207 39.31 -20.86 -5.38
N GLY A 208 40.03 -21.18 -4.31
CA GLY A 208 41.40 -20.74 -4.09
C GLY A 208 41.56 -19.27 -3.69
N VAL A 209 40.48 -18.61 -3.28
CA VAL A 209 40.49 -17.21 -2.81
C VAL A 209 40.67 -17.20 -1.30
N GLN A 210 41.87 -16.80 -0.83
CA GLN A 210 42.12 -16.61 0.61
C GLN A 210 41.74 -15.19 1.04
N LEU A 211 40.86 -15.10 2.03
CA LEU A 211 40.58 -13.84 2.72
C LEU A 211 41.71 -13.63 3.74
N GLU A 212 42.61 -12.69 3.48
CA GLU A 212 43.61 -12.28 4.48
C GLU A 212 42.88 -11.59 5.64
N ASP A 213 42.93 -12.20 6.83
CA ASP A 213 42.45 -11.61 8.08
C ASP A 213 43.31 -10.39 8.42
N ASN A 214 42.89 -9.21 7.94
CA ASN A 214 43.53 -7.95 8.31
C ASN A 214 43.00 -7.54 9.70
N ARG A 215 43.82 -7.82 10.72
CA ARG A 215 43.57 -7.54 12.13
C ARG A 215 43.84 -6.08 12.48
#